data_AF-A0A1L9TX60-F1
#
_entry.id   AF-A0A1L9TX60-F1
#
_cell.length_a   1.000
_cell.length_b   1.000
_cell.length_c   1.000
_cell.angle_alpha   90.00
_cell.angle_beta   90.00
_cell.angle_gamma   90.00
#
_symmetry.space_group_name_H-M   'P 1'
#
loop_
_entity.id
_entity.type
_entity.pdbx_description
1 polymer ?
#
loop_
_entity_poly.entity_id
_entity_poly.type
_entity_poly.pdbx_seq_one_letter_code
_entity_poly.pdbx_strand_id
1 'polypeptide(L)'
;MRNIEHLKYNFSGAQSHAITTPMGDSLILEAEKMREAVDKVVSRIAALAVTAASQTGGIQTVIAVGGFSQCVYLQHQLRKDLEKIQCFLTVMPSHMPQLVSRGATLFGLEQAHRQSGLSCKNYGLESVLNPGPGIAGDPSPVPCWIIRMDESFQEARQGQLQVTLLHDSRGTNVQTIPIIESSSTIAPVTRDDSVQVISCIVCNLENISLPNPAVWQQPIYGSLGTIYTLTATVDWQFLEGPARIEFSASILGIRVRSVPVRINY
;
A
#
# COMPACT_ATOMS: atom_id res chain seq x y z
N MET A 1 46.76 10.87 4.64
CA MET A 1 45.29 10.85 4.44
C MET A 1 44.46 11.11 5.70
N ARG A 2 44.87 10.64 6.91
CA ARG A 2 44.09 10.84 8.16
C ARG A 2 43.80 12.30 8.54
N ASN A 3 44.71 13.23 8.25
CA ASN A 3 44.55 14.64 8.63
C ASN A 3 43.43 15.34 7.84
N ILE A 4 43.25 15.02 6.55
CA ILE A 4 42.19 15.60 5.70
C ILE A 4 40.81 15.09 6.14
N GLU A 5 40.70 13.83 6.55
CA GLU A 5 39.45 13.29 7.08
C GLU A 5 39.09 13.87 8.46
N HIS A 6 40.08 14.12 9.32
CA HIS A 6 39.89 14.85 10.57
C HIS A 6 39.40 16.28 10.33
N LEU A 7 39.94 16.94 9.30
CA LEU A 7 39.48 18.26 8.88
C LEU A 7 38.06 18.21 8.36
N LYS A 8 37.71 17.23 7.52
CA LYS A 8 36.34 17.00 7.05
C LYS A 8 35.35 16.81 8.20
N TYR A 9 35.74 16.12 9.28
CA TYR A 9 34.88 15.89 10.45
C TYR A 9 34.66 17.18 11.27
N ASN A 10 35.68 18.02 11.37
CA ASN A 10 35.62 19.30 12.08
C ASN A 10 35.12 20.45 11.18
N PHE A 11 35.03 20.21 9.88
CA PHE A 11 34.60 21.19 8.90
C PHE A 11 33.09 21.42 8.98
N SER A 12 32.73 22.45 9.74
CA SER A 12 31.37 23.01 9.77
C SER A 12 31.13 24.02 8.65
N GLY A 13 32.17 24.46 7.94
CA GLY A 13 32.09 25.64 7.07
C GLY A 13 31.84 26.93 7.84
N ALA A 14 31.88 26.94 9.17
CA ALA A 14 31.59 28.13 9.98
C ALA A 14 32.84 28.77 10.59
N GLN A 15 33.96 28.05 10.67
CA GLN A 15 35.18 28.49 11.37
C GLN A 15 36.44 28.10 10.59
N SER A 16 37.49 28.92 10.74
CA SER A 16 38.82 28.63 10.22
C SER A 16 39.55 27.61 11.10
N HIS A 17 40.36 26.75 10.51
CA HIS A 17 41.08 25.70 11.24
C HIS A 17 42.58 25.71 10.90
N ALA A 18 43.42 25.58 11.92
CA ALA A 18 44.85 25.38 11.74
C ALA A 18 45.18 23.89 11.63
N ILE A 19 46.06 23.55 10.69
CA ILE A 19 46.54 22.19 10.45
C ILE A 19 48.05 22.21 10.55
N THR A 20 48.61 21.34 11.37
CA THR A 20 50.05 21.09 11.35
C THR A 20 50.36 20.10 10.22
N THR A 21 51.21 20.52 9.29
CA THR A 21 51.72 19.65 8.22
C THR A 21 52.73 18.65 8.80
N PRO A 22 53.03 17.54 8.09
CA PRO A 22 54.04 16.59 8.53
C PRO A 22 55.44 17.20 8.71
N MET A 23 55.70 18.37 8.13
CA MET A 23 56.97 19.10 8.26
C MET A 23 56.98 20.09 9.44
N GLY A 24 55.90 20.18 10.22
CA GLY A 24 55.79 21.03 11.39
C GLY A 24 55.19 22.42 11.12
N ASP A 25 54.92 22.76 9.87
CA ASP A 25 54.31 24.05 9.51
C ASP A 25 52.83 24.09 9.87
N SER A 26 52.35 25.23 10.37
CA SER A 26 50.92 25.45 10.62
C SER A 26 50.27 26.14 9.44
N LEU A 27 49.36 25.45 8.74
CA LEU A 27 48.54 25.99 7.67
C LEU A 27 47.16 26.36 8.20
N ILE A 28 46.73 27.62 8.03
CA ILE A 28 45.38 28.06 8.38
C ILE A 28 44.48 27.88 7.16
N LEU A 29 43.46 27.03 7.29
CA LEU A 29 42.36 26.97 6.34
C LEU A 29 41.27 27.95 6.74
N GLU A 30 41.06 28.94 5.89
CA GLU A 30 39.98 29.91 6.03
C GLU A 30 38.62 29.27 5.74
N ALA A 31 37.60 29.60 6.55
CA ALA A 31 36.25 29.07 6.39
C ALA A 31 35.69 29.28 4.97
N GLU A 32 35.90 30.47 4.39
CA GLU A 32 35.40 30.80 3.05
C GLU A 32 36.04 29.95 1.96
N LYS A 33 37.37 29.78 1.95
CA LYS A 33 38.06 28.92 0.99
C LYS A 33 37.60 27.47 1.07
N MET A 34 37.35 26.99 2.28
CA MET A 34 36.82 25.65 2.46
C MET A 34 35.36 25.53 2.00
N ARG A 35 34.52 26.57 2.15
CA ARG A 35 33.16 26.61 1.57
C ARG A 35 33.22 26.58 0.05
N GLU A 36 34.03 27.45 -0.56
CA GLU A 36 34.23 27.52 -2.01
C GLU A 36 34.65 26.15 -2.59
N ALA A 37 35.51 25.42 -1.86
CA ALA A 37 35.96 24.09 -2.27
C ALA A 37 34.83 23.05 -2.34
N VAL A 38 33.76 23.20 -1.55
CA VAL A 38 32.65 22.24 -1.47
C VAL A 38 31.31 22.76 -2.00
N ASP A 39 31.21 24.05 -2.33
CA ASP A 39 29.96 24.72 -2.73
C ASP A 39 29.26 24.01 -3.89
N LYS A 40 30.00 23.66 -4.93
CA LYS A 40 29.45 22.92 -6.08
C LYS A 40 28.80 21.59 -5.67
N VAL A 41 29.36 20.91 -4.67
CA VAL A 41 28.84 19.64 -4.16
C VAL A 41 27.58 19.89 -3.32
N VAL A 42 27.63 20.86 -2.41
CA VAL A 42 26.50 21.24 -1.55
C VAL A 42 25.30 21.71 -2.38
N SER A 43 25.53 22.62 -3.33
CA SER A 43 24.51 23.13 -4.24
C SER A 43 23.86 22.02 -5.07
N ARG A 44 24.65 21.04 -5.55
CA ARG A 44 24.11 19.91 -6.31
C ARG A 44 23.26 18.97 -5.44
N ILE A 45 23.69 18.70 -4.20
CA ILE A 45 22.90 17.89 -3.26
C ILE A 45 21.57 18.57 -2.93
N ALA A 46 21.60 19.88 -2.66
CA ALA A 46 20.38 20.64 -2.36
C ALA A 46 19.40 20.62 -3.54
N ALA A 47 19.88 20.85 -4.76
CA ALA A 47 19.05 20.79 -5.96
C ALA A 47 18.39 19.42 -6.16
N LEU A 48 19.14 18.32 -5.93
CA LEU A 48 18.60 16.96 -6.03
C LEU A 48 17.51 16.70 -4.98
N ALA A 49 17.73 17.12 -3.73
CA ALA A 49 16.77 16.95 -2.65
C ALA A 49 15.45 17.71 -2.93
N VAL A 50 15.55 18.96 -3.38
CA VAL A 50 14.39 19.80 -3.74
C VAL A 50 13.63 19.19 -4.92
N THR A 51 14.35 18.78 -5.98
CA THR A 51 13.73 18.18 -7.17
C THR A 51 12.92 16.94 -6.81
N ALA A 52 13.50 16.04 -6.00
CA ALA A 52 12.83 14.84 -5.55
C ALA A 52 11.60 15.18 -4.68
N ALA A 53 11.71 16.12 -3.75
CA ALA A 53 10.62 16.53 -2.88
C ALA A 53 9.43 17.15 -3.66
N SER A 54 9.71 17.98 -4.67
CA SER A 54 8.69 18.65 -5.47
C SER A 54 7.93 17.71 -6.42
N GLN A 55 8.57 16.66 -6.94
CA GLN A 55 7.93 15.73 -7.89
C GLN A 55 6.80 14.90 -7.27
N THR A 56 6.89 14.62 -5.97
CA THR A 56 5.96 13.74 -5.26
C THR A 56 4.77 14.44 -4.61
N GLY A 57 4.71 15.78 -4.62
CA GLY A 57 3.56 16.59 -4.17
C GLY A 57 3.13 16.49 -2.69
N GLY A 58 3.63 15.50 -1.93
CA GLY A 58 3.22 15.22 -0.55
C GLY A 58 4.37 15.06 0.45
N ILE A 59 5.62 15.32 0.06
CA ILE A 59 6.76 15.21 0.98
C ILE A 59 6.81 16.43 1.90
N GLN A 60 6.42 16.24 3.15
CA GLN A 60 6.44 17.27 4.20
C GLN A 60 7.79 17.35 4.91
N THR A 61 8.62 16.31 4.84
CA THR A 61 9.88 16.25 5.61
C THR A 61 10.97 15.51 4.84
N VAL A 62 12.17 16.09 4.85
CA VAL A 62 13.41 15.45 4.40
C VAL A 62 14.27 15.14 5.63
N ILE A 63 14.69 13.89 5.76
CA ILE A 63 15.56 13.46 6.86
C ILE A 63 16.99 13.30 6.35
N ALA A 64 17.92 14.08 6.90
CA ALA A 64 19.32 14.04 6.49
C ALA A 64 20.13 13.06 7.34
N VAL A 65 20.60 11.98 6.72
CA VAL A 65 21.37 10.89 7.36
C VAL A 65 22.80 10.79 6.82
N GLY A 66 23.72 10.25 7.63
CA GLY A 66 25.12 10.01 7.27
C GLY A 66 26.09 11.10 7.72
N GLY A 67 27.39 10.85 7.61
CA GLY A 67 28.42 11.76 8.15
C GLY A 67 28.40 13.16 7.55
N PHE A 68 28.15 13.28 6.24
CA PHE A 68 28.12 14.58 5.57
C PHE A 68 26.87 15.42 5.90
N SER A 69 25.78 14.81 6.37
CA SER A 69 24.60 15.57 6.82
C SER A 69 24.87 16.42 8.06
N GLN A 70 25.97 16.17 8.77
CA GLN A 70 26.41 16.98 9.92
C GLN A 70 27.13 18.28 9.49
N CYS A 71 27.44 18.46 8.21
CA CYS A 71 28.01 19.70 7.69
C CYS A 71 27.02 20.85 7.84
N VAL A 72 27.34 21.86 8.68
CA VAL A 72 26.44 23.00 8.96
C VAL A 72 26.13 23.79 7.69
N TYR A 73 27.12 23.96 6.80
CA TYR A 73 26.91 24.63 5.52
C TYR A 73 25.87 23.90 4.64
N LEU A 74 25.96 22.57 4.55
CA LEU A 74 24.97 21.75 3.84
C LEU A 74 23.58 21.86 4.47
N GLN A 75 23.49 21.79 5.81
CA GLN A 75 22.21 21.91 6.51
C GLN A 75 21.55 23.27 6.26
N HIS A 76 22.34 24.35 6.28
CA HIS A 76 21.83 25.69 6.02
C HIS A 76 21.28 25.82 4.60
N GLN A 77 22.03 25.34 3.60
CA GLN A 77 21.59 25.35 2.21
C GLN A 77 20.32 24.51 2.01
N LEU A 78 20.27 23.31 2.56
CA LEU A 78 19.10 22.44 2.48
C LEU A 78 17.86 23.05 3.15
N ARG A 79 17.99 23.63 4.35
CA ARG A 79 16.85 24.32 5.01
C ARG A 79 16.32 25.43 4.12
N LYS A 80 17.20 26.31 3.66
CA LYS A 80 16.84 27.45 2.82
C LYS A 80 16.11 27.02 1.54
N ASP A 81 16.55 25.95 0.90
CA ASP A 81 15.95 25.53 -0.36
C ASP A 81 14.68 24.69 -0.18
N LEU A 82 14.59 23.87 0.87
CA LEU A 82 13.40 23.08 1.18
C LEU A 82 12.26 23.93 1.77
N GLU A 83 12.57 24.98 2.54
CA GLU A 83 11.57 25.92 3.07
C GLU A 83 10.78 26.62 1.94
N LYS A 84 11.42 26.88 0.79
CA LYS A 84 10.77 27.47 -0.40
C LYS A 84 9.64 26.61 -0.95
N ILE A 85 9.69 25.30 -0.72
CA ILE A 85 8.68 24.32 -1.15
C ILE A 85 7.87 23.78 0.04
N GLN A 86 7.86 24.48 1.17
CA GLN A 86 7.13 24.10 2.38
C GLN A 86 7.51 22.71 2.94
N CYS A 87 8.77 22.30 2.76
CA CYS A 87 9.28 21.02 3.23
C CYS A 87 10.27 21.25 4.39
N PHE A 88 10.13 20.47 5.47
CA PHE A 88 10.99 20.60 6.65
C PHE A 88 12.24 19.73 6.55
N LEU A 89 13.40 20.28 6.93
CA LEU A 89 14.63 19.49 7.09
C LEU A 89 14.77 19.01 8.54
N THR A 90 14.77 17.69 8.72
CA THR A 90 15.11 17.07 10.00
C THR A 90 16.54 16.54 9.94
N VAL A 91 17.42 17.13 10.76
CA VAL A 91 18.80 16.68 10.91
C VAL A 91 18.90 15.76 12.10
N MET A 92 19.44 14.58 11.88
CA MET A 92 19.59 13.59 12.93
C MET A 92 20.81 13.89 13.82
N PRO A 93 20.74 13.64 15.13
CA PRO A 93 21.85 13.88 16.04
C PRO A 93 23.14 13.15 15.62
N SER A 94 24.28 13.81 15.80
CA SER A 94 25.62 13.31 15.42
C SER A 94 26.02 11.99 16.10
N HIS A 95 25.41 11.64 17.23
CA HIS A 95 25.65 10.37 17.94
C HIS A 95 24.84 9.18 17.37
N MET A 96 24.08 9.37 16.28
CA MET A 96 23.36 8.30 15.60
C MET A 96 23.84 8.02 14.16
N PRO A 97 25.14 7.75 13.93
CA PRO A 97 25.64 7.41 12.60
C PRO A 97 25.05 6.09 12.06
N GLN A 98 24.48 5.28 12.95
CA GLN A 98 23.93 3.96 12.65
C GLN A 98 22.43 4.00 12.32
N LEU A 99 21.81 5.16 12.04
CA LEU A 99 20.35 5.22 11.80
C LEU A 99 19.88 4.27 10.70
N VAL A 100 20.64 4.16 9.61
CA VAL A 100 20.32 3.20 8.54
C VAL A 100 20.42 1.77 9.06
N SER A 101 21.48 1.43 9.80
CA SER A 101 21.67 0.09 10.38
C SER A 101 20.64 -0.24 11.46
N ARG A 102 20.26 0.74 12.30
CA ARG A 102 19.22 0.64 13.32
C ARG A 102 17.86 0.49 12.66
N GLY A 103 17.58 1.26 11.61
CA GLY A 103 16.38 1.13 10.79
C GLY A 103 16.31 -0.25 10.13
N ALA A 104 17.41 -0.75 9.57
CA ALA A 104 17.48 -2.09 8.99
C ALA A 104 17.33 -3.20 10.05
N THR A 105 17.89 -3.02 11.24
CA THR A 105 17.75 -3.97 12.35
C THR A 105 16.33 -3.98 12.89
N LEU A 106 15.76 -2.79 13.13
CA LEU A 106 14.36 -2.66 13.49
C LEU A 106 13.48 -3.22 12.39
N PHE A 107 13.74 -2.96 11.12
CA PHE A 107 13.00 -3.56 10.02
C PHE A 107 13.13 -5.08 10.00
N GLY A 108 14.30 -5.66 10.30
CA GLY A 108 14.46 -7.11 10.40
C GLY A 108 13.75 -7.74 11.61
N LEU A 109 13.79 -7.06 12.76
CA LEU A 109 13.08 -7.48 13.98
C LEU A 109 11.57 -7.26 13.85
N GLU A 110 11.17 -6.15 13.24
CA GLU A 110 9.80 -5.83 12.87
C GLU A 110 9.36 -6.69 11.71
N GLN A 111 10.17 -7.22 10.80
CA GLN A 111 9.70 -8.25 9.85
C GLN A 111 9.28 -9.54 10.57
N ALA A 112 9.74 -9.75 11.80
CA ALA A 112 9.17 -10.77 12.69
C ALA A 112 7.86 -10.35 13.37
N HIS A 113 7.38 -9.10 13.19
CA HIS A 113 6.22 -8.50 13.88
C HIS A 113 5.31 -7.57 13.04
N ARG A 114 5.65 -7.18 11.81
CA ARG A 114 4.97 -6.13 11.03
C ARG A 114 3.92 -6.76 10.16
N GLN A 115 2.70 -6.39 10.52
CA GLN A 115 1.44 -6.71 9.89
C GLN A 115 0.98 -5.63 8.89
N SER A 116 1.85 -4.68 8.53
CA SER A 116 1.58 -3.63 7.54
C SER A 116 2.27 -3.94 6.20
N GLY A 117 1.82 -5.01 5.54
CA GLY A 117 2.16 -5.24 4.14
C GLY A 117 1.41 -4.24 3.25
N LEU A 118 1.91 -4.07 2.02
CA LEU A 118 1.08 -3.58 0.93
C LEU A 118 0.58 -4.81 0.18
N SER A 119 -0.66 -4.80 -0.30
CA SER A 119 -1.13 -5.94 -1.08
C SER A 119 -0.38 -6.01 -2.41
N CYS A 120 0.23 -7.17 -2.70
CA CYS A 120 0.88 -7.41 -3.98
C CYS A 120 -0.11 -7.68 -5.12
N LYS A 121 -1.40 -7.87 -4.80
CA LYS A 121 -2.48 -8.17 -5.74
C LYS A 121 -3.78 -7.48 -5.34
N ASN A 122 -4.74 -7.45 -6.24
CA ASN A 122 -6.13 -7.12 -5.91
C ASN A 122 -6.83 -8.37 -5.42
N TYR A 123 -7.58 -8.30 -4.32
CA TYR A 123 -8.43 -9.40 -3.83
C TYR A 123 -9.86 -8.91 -3.65
N GLY A 124 -10.81 -9.75 -4.01
CA GLY A 124 -12.22 -9.40 -3.97
C GLY A 124 -13.14 -10.60 -4.14
N LEU A 125 -14.40 -10.29 -4.41
CA LEU A 125 -15.46 -11.25 -4.71
C LEU A 125 -16.01 -10.97 -6.10
N GLU A 126 -16.56 -11.99 -6.74
CA GLU A 126 -17.31 -11.79 -7.98
C GLU A 126 -18.80 -11.64 -7.71
N SER A 127 -19.37 -10.57 -8.24
CA SER A 127 -20.80 -10.28 -8.29
C SER A 127 -21.32 -10.41 -9.72
N VAL A 128 -22.64 -10.42 -9.88
CA VAL A 128 -23.28 -10.41 -11.19
C VAL A 128 -24.04 -9.11 -11.40
N LEU A 129 -23.75 -8.40 -12.50
CA LEU A 129 -24.59 -7.29 -12.93
C LEU A 129 -25.83 -7.86 -13.60
N ASN A 130 -26.98 -7.73 -12.94
CA ASN A 130 -28.26 -8.05 -13.59
C ASN A 130 -28.65 -6.86 -14.49
N PRO A 131 -28.86 -7.06 -15.81
CA PRO A 131 -29.25 -5.99 -16.73
C PRO A 131 -30.62 -5.37 -16.42
N GLY A 132 -31.39 -5.93 -15.48
CA GLY A 132 -32.65 -5.36 -15.01
C GLY A 132 -33.87 -5.80 -15.86
N PRO A 133 -35.09 -5.51 -15.39
CA PRO A 133 -36.31 -5.98 -16.02
C PRO A 133 -36.48 -5.41 -17.44
N GLY A 134 -36.61 -6.28 -18.43
CA GLY A 134 -36.91 -5.93 -19.82
C GLY A 134 -35.68 -5.62 -20.70
N ILE A 135 -34.47 -5.68 -20.15
CA ILE A 135 -33.23 -5.52 -20.92
C ILE A 135 -32.72 -6.92 -21.28
N ALA A 136 -32.71 -7.22 -22.58
CA ALA A 136 -32.08 -8.42 -23.10
C ALA A 136 -30.56 -8.25 -23.01
N GLY A 137 -29.96 -8.80 -21.96
CA GLY A 137 -28.51 -8.87 -21.79
C GLY A 137 -28.15 -10.13 -21.01
N ASP A 138 -27.02 -10.73 -21.35
CA ASP A 138 -26.49 -11.81 -20.55
C ASP A 138 -25.92 -11.25 -19.24
N PRO A 139 -26.14 -11.94 -18.12
CA PRO A 139 -25.57 -11.54 -16.84
C PRO A 139 -24.05 -11.48 -16.94
N SER A 140 -23.49 -10.33 -16.59
CA SER A 140 -22.05 -10.08 -16.72
C SER A 140 -21.37 -10.12 -15.35
N PRO A 141 -20.29 -10.91 -15.17
CA PRO A 141 -19.54 -10.94 -13.93
C PRO A 141 -18.79 -9.62 -13.69
N VAL A 142 -18.89 -9.10 -12.47
CA VAL A 142 -18.30 -7.84 -12.03
C VAL A 142 -17.49 -8.05 -10.76
N PRO A 143 -16.18 -7.74 -10.76
CA PRO A 143 -15.36 -7.77 -9.57
C PRO A 143 -15.79 -6.75 -8.51
N CYS A 144 -15.81 -7.18 -7.25
CA CYS A 144 -16.02 -6.36 -6.06
C CYS A 144 -14.76 -6.42 -5.19
N TRP A 145 -13.85 -5.46 -5.39
CA TRP A 145 -12.54 -5.43 -4.73
C TRP A 145 -12.63 -4.99 -3.27
N ILE A 146 -11.96 -5.74 -2.40
CA ILE A 146 -11.89 -5.48 -0.94
C ILE A 146 -10.58 -4.79 -0.60
N ILE A 147 -9.51 -5.28 -1.22
CA ILE A 147 -8.19 -4.68 -1.12
C ILE A 147 -7.58 -4.63 -2.52
N ARG A 148 -7.02 -3.48 -2.85
CA ARG A 148 -6.32 -3.28 -4.12
C ARG A 148 -4.82 -3.43 -3.95
N MET A 149 -4.15 -3.66 -5.07
CA MET A 149 -2.69 -3.59 -5.11
C MET A 149 -2.21 -2.26 -4.51
N ASP A 150 -1.12 -2.31 -3.74
CA ASP A 150 -0.53 -1.17 -3.03
C ASP A 150 -1.41 -0.53 -1.94
N GLU A 151 -2.58 -1.08 -1.62
CA GLU A 151 -3.32 -0.70 -0.42
C GLU A 151 -2.71 -1.36 0.82
N SER A 152 -2.63 -0.60 1.91
CA SER A 152 -2.09 -1.09 3.18
C SER A 152 -3.06 -2.04 3.87
N PHE A 153 -2.54 -3.16 4.38
CA PHE A 153 -3.28 -3.95 5.35
C PHE A 153 -3.27 -3.22 6.70
N GLN A 154 -4.46 -2.85 7.18
CA GLN A 154 -4.62 -2.34 8.53
C GLN A 154 -5.12 -3.49 9.41
N GLU A 155 -4.44 -3.76 10.52
CA GLU A 155 -4.89 -4.74 11.51
C GLU A 155 -6.33 -4.43 11.95
N ALA A 156 -7.14 -5.48 12.15
CA ALA A 156 -8.57 -5.39 12.50
C ALA A 156 -9.47 -4.71 11.45
N ARG A 157 -9.00 -4.47 10.21
CA ARG A 157 -9.88 -4.03 9.14
C ARG A 157 -10.87 -5.16 8.81
N GLN A 158 -12.14 -4.83 8.98
CA GLN A 158 -13.27 -5.67 8.61
C GLN A 158 -14.26 -4.82 7.83
N GLY A 159 -15.10 -5.48 7.06
CA GLY A 159 -16.13 -4.79 6.29
C GLY A 159 -17.19 -5.74 5.78
N GLN A 160 -18.11 -5.15 5.04
CA GLN A 160 -19.24 -5.86 4.48
C GLN A 160 -19.41 -5.44 3.01
N LEU A 161 -19.76 -6.41 2.18
CA LEU A 161 -20.08 -6.22 0.78
C LEU A 161 -21.40 -6.91 0.45
N GLN A 162 -22.11 -6.34 -0.52
CA GLN A 162 -23.31 -6.95 -1.10
C GLN A 162 -22.93 -7.53 -2.45
N VAL A 163 -23.18 -8.83 -2.62
CA VAL A 163 -22.89 -9.57 -3.84
C VAL A 163 -24.20 -10.10 -4.41
N THR A 164 -24.42 -9.88 -5.70
CA THR A 164 -25.61 -10.35 -6.40
C THR A 164 -25.33 -11.70 -7.05
N LEU A 165 -26.21 -12.66 -6.82
CA LEU A 165 -26.17 -14.01 -7.38
C LEU A 165 -27.43 -14.29 -8.18
N LEU A 166 -27.30 -15.06 -9.25
CA LEU A 166 -28.44 -15.54 -10.03
C LEU A 166 -28.61 -17.04 -9.79
N HIS A 167 -29.80 -17.44 -9.37
CA HIS A 167 -30.14 -18.83 -9.10
C HIS A 167 -31.27 -19.30 -10.02
N ASP A 168 -30.98 -20.25 -10.89
CA ASP A 168 -31.99 -20.97 -11.68
C ASP A 168 -32.60 -22.08 -10.81
N SER A 169 -33.92 -22.03 -10.61
CA SER A 169 -34.69 -23.06 -9.87
C SER A 169 -34.57 -24.47 -10.43
N ARG A 170 -34.15 -24.63 -11.70
CA ARG A 170 -33.93 -25.95 -12.31
C ARG A 170 -32.55 -26.52 -11.96
N GLY A 171 -31.65 -25.68 -11.46
CA GLY A 171 -30.28 -26.03 -11.12
C GLY A 171 -30.14 -26.61 -9.71
N THR A 172 -28.90 -26.69 -9.25
CA THR A 172 -28.61 -27.13 -7.89
C THR A 172 -28.97 -26.06 -6.86
N ASN A 173 -29.44 -26.48 -5.69
CA ASN A 173 -29.61 -25.61 -4.51
C ASN A 173 -28.26 -25.09 -3.96
N VAL A 174 -27.14 -25.53 -4.51
CA VAL A 174 -25.82 -25.01 -4.17
C VAL A 174 -25.46 -23.91 -5.15
N GLN A 175 -25.14 -22.74 -4.62
CA GLN A 175 -24.56 -21.61 -5.34
C GLN A 175 -23.17 -21.31 -4.79
N THR A 176 -22.34 -20.63 -5.57
CA THR A 176 -20.99 -20.27 -5.14
C THR A 176 -20.73 -18.78 -5.36
N ILE A 177 -20.11 -18.14 -4.38
CA ILE A 177 -19.56 -16.79 -4.52
C ILE A 177 -18.06 -16.94 -4.82
N PRO A 178 -17.60 -16.64 -6.05
CA PRO A 178 -16.19 -16.74 -6.38
C PRO A 178 -15.37 -15.71 -5.62
N ILE A 179 -14.27 -16.17 -5.02
CA ILE A 179 -13.24 -15.31 -4.43
C ILE A 179 -12.16 -15.15 -5.48
N ILE A 180 -11.85 -13.91 -5.83
CA ILE A 180 -11.04 -13.57 -6.99
C ILE A 180 -9.77 -12.82 -6.59
N GLU A 181 -8.73 -13.00 -7.40
CA GLU A 181 -7.52 -12.19 -7.38
C GLU A 181 -7.19 -11.62 -8.76
N SER A 182 -6.46 -10.52 -8.80
CA SER A 182 -5.84 -10.01 -10.04
C SER A 182 -4.46 -9.44 -9.77
N SER A 183 -3.52 -9.73 -10.65
CA SER A 183 -2.15 -9.17 -10.63
C SER A 183 -2.03 -7.87 -11.43
N SER A 184 -3.13 -7.34 -11.96
CA SER A 184 -3.14 -6.07 -12.68
C SER A 184 -2.83 -4.90 -11.75
N THR A 185 -2.03 -3.94 -12.21
CA THR A 185 -1.71 -2.72 -11.45
C THR A 185 -2.94 -1.86 -11.18
N ILE A 186 -3.92 -1.92 -12.07
CA ILE A 186 -5.23 -1.27 -11.92
C ILE A 186 -6.27 -2.36 -11.74
N ALA A 187 -7.04 -2.28 -10.66
CA ALA A 187 -8.13 -3.21 -10.37
C ALA A 187 -9.20 -3.17 -11.48
N PRO A 188 -9.42 -4.26 -12.24
CA PRO A 188 -10.39 -4.27 -13.35
C PRO A 188 -11.81 -3.96 -12.89
N VAL A 189 -12.56 -3.18 -13.68
CA VAL A 189 -13.97 -2.86 -13.39
C VAL A 189 -14.90 -3.97 -13.89
N THR A 190 -14.50 -4.67 -14.94
CA THR A 190 -15.19 -5.84 -15.50
C THR A 190 -14.28 -7.05 -15.42
N ARG A 191 -14.86 -8.26 -15.44
CA ARG A 191 -14.04 -9.47 -15.51
C ARG A 191 -13.27 -9.51 -16.83
N ASP A 192 -11.95 -9.62 -16.74
CA ASP A 192 -11.04 -9.84 -17.86
C ASP A 192 -10.10 -11.03 -17.56
N ASP A 193 -9.18 -11.32 -18.48
CA ASP A 193 -8.25 -12.45 -18.37
C ASP A 193 -7.24 -12.31 -17.23
N SER A 194 -7.10 -11.12 -16.63
CA SER A 194 -6.23 -10.90 -15.48
C SER A 194 -6.86 -11.34 -14.16
N VAL A 195 -8.18 -11.58 -14.14
CA VAL A 195 -8.94 -11.96 -12.95
C VAL A 195 -9.03 -13.48 -12.84
N GLN A 196 -8.50 -14.03 -11.76
CA GLN A 196 -8.50 -15.46 -11.46
C GLN A 196 -9.36 -15.78 -10.25
N VAL A 197 -10.05 -16.91 -10.29
CA VAL A 197 -10.79 -17.44 -9.13
C VAL A 197 -9.82 -18.28 -8.30
N ILE A 198 -9.62 -17.91 -7.04
CA ILE A 198 -8.69 -18.59 -6.12
C ILE A 198 -9.37 -19.46 -5.09
N SER A 199 -10.64 -19.20 -4.80
CA SER A 199 -11.46 -19.96 -3.87
C SER A 199 -12.94 -19.62 -4.11
N CYS A 200 -13.85 -20.24 -3.36
CA CYS A 200 -15.27 -19.90 -3.41
C CYS A 200 -15.95 -20.08 -2.05
N ILE A 201 -16.94 -19.24 -1.79
CA ILE A 201 -17.87 -19.43 -0.67
C ILE A 201 -19.03 -20.28 -1.20
N VAL A 202 -19.16 -21.49 -0.69
CA VAL A 202 -20.25 -22.40 -1.07
C VAL A 202 -21.49 -22.06 -0.27
N CYS A 203 -22.54 -21.66 -0.97
CA CYS A 203 -23.83 -21.28 -0.41
C CYS A 203 -24.88 -22.38 -0.66
N ASN A 204 -25.29 -23.12 0.38
CA ASN A 204 -26.41 -24.05 0.29
C ASN A 204 -27.74 -23.30 0.54
N LEU A 205 -28.61 -23.29 -0.47
CA LEU A 205 -29.91 -22.62 -0.48
C LEU A 205 -31.06 -23.51 0.02
N GLU A 206 -30.82 -24.76 0.43
CA GLU A 206 -31.88 -25.69 0.88
C GLU A 206 -32.76 -25.14 2.01
N ASN A 207 -32.18 -24.34 2.91
CA ASN A 207 -32.90 -23.73 4.04
C ASN A 207 -33.43 -22.32 3.72
N ILE A 208 -33.34 -21.87 2.47
CA ILE A 208 -33.72 -20.54 2.04
C ILE A 208 -35.05 -20.61 1.30
N SER A 209 -36.06 -19.92 1.81
CA SER A 209 -37.34 -19.78 1.10
C SER A 209 -37.17 -18.83 -0.09
N LEU A 210 -36.93 -19.41 -1.27
CA LEU A 210 -36.82 -18.69 -2.55
C LEU A 210 -38.11 -17.95 -2.97
N PRO A 211 -39.34 -18.48 -2.76
CA PRO A 211 -40.57 -17.73 -3.02
C PRO A 211 -40.84 -16.73 -1.87
N ASN A 212 -39.87 -15.84 -1.64
CA ASN A 212 -39.97 -14.73 -0.72
C ASN A 212 -40.24 -13.45 -1.54
N PRO A 213 -41.25 -12.64 -1.20
CA PRO A 213 -41.55 -11.41 -1.95
C PRO A 213 -40.39 -10.38 -1.95
N ALA A 214 -39.42 -10.51 -1.04
CA ALA A 214 -38.20 -9.69 -1.04
C ALA A 214 -37.16 -10.14 -2.09
N VAL A 215 -37.31 -11.33 -2.67
CA VAL A 215 -36.42 -11.86 -3.71
C VAL A 215 -37.01 -11.56 -5.07
N TRP A 216 -36.24 -10.90 -5.92
CA TRP A 216 -36.68 -10.64 -7.28
C TRP A 216 -36.63 -11.92 -8.11
N GLN A 217 -37.69 -12.16 -8.88
CA GLN A 217 -37.89 -13.37 -9.65
C GLN A 217 -38.26 -13.05 -11.10
N GLN A 218 -37.65 -13.76 -12.04
CA GLN A 218 -37.94 -13.65 -13.46
C GLN A 218 -38.28 -15.03 -14.04
N PRO A 219 -39.46 -15.20 -14.65
CA PRO A 219 -39.79 -16.43 -15.35
C PRO A 219 -38.94 -16.57 -16.61
N ILE A 220 -38.48 -17.78 -16.89
CA ILE A 220 -37.71 -18.08 -18.10
C ILE A 220 -38.72 -18.39 -19.23
N TYR A 221 -38.85 -17.48 -20.19
CA TYR A 221 -39.76 -17.66 -21.33
C TYR A 221 -39.54 -19.00 -22.05
N GLY A 222 -40.63 -19.74 -22.27
CA GLY A 222 -40.58 -21.04 -22.95
C GLY A 222 -40.16 -22.22 -22.06
N SER A 223 -40.02 -22.04 -20.75
CA SER A 223 -39.72 -23.13 -19.81
C SER A 223 -40.47 -22.97 -18.48
N LEU A 224 -40.55 -24.04 -17.69
CA LEU A 224 -41.12 -24.03 -16.33
C LEU A 224 -40.15 -23.50 -15.25
N GLY A 225 -39.09 -22.80 -15.64
CA GLY A 225 -38.05 -22.30 -14.73
C GLY A 225 -38.23 -20.84 -14.33
N THR A 226 -37.72 -20.50 -13.15
CA THR A 226 -37.61 -19.14 -12.61
C THR A 226 -36.18 -18.85 -12.22
N ILE A 227 -35.66 -17.69 -12.61
CA ILE A 227 -34.38 -17.15 -12.14
C ILE A 227 -34.65 -16.23 -10.96
N TYR A 228 -34.02 -16.53 -9.83
CA TYR A 228 -34.03 -15.71 -8.64
C TYR A 228 -32.77 -14.84 -8.59
N THR A 229 -32.93 -13.54 -8.38
CA THR A 229 -31.82 -12.65 -8.05
C THR A 229 -31.68 -12.58 -6.54
N LEU A 230 -30.62 -13.19 -6.02
CA LEU A 230 -30.32 -13.25 -4.60
C LEU A 230 -29.24 -12.22 -4.27
N THR A 231 -29.43 -11.51 -3.16
CA THR A 231 -28.38 -10.66 -2.59
C THR A 231 -27.76 -11.38 -1.41
N ALA A 232 -26.45 -11.63 -1.49
CA ALA A 232 -25.64 -12.17 -0.41
C ALA A 232 -24.88 -11.03 0.28
N THR A 233 -25.05 -10.93 1.59
CA THR A 233 -24.22 -10.09 2.44
C THR A 233 -22.97 -10.87 2.80
N VAL A 234 -21.80 -10.40 2.37
CA VAL A 234 -20.50 -11.02 2.68
C VAL A 234 -19.71 -10.13 3.62
N ASP A 235 -19.57 -10.60 4.86
CA ASP A 235 -18.68 -10.02 5.85
C ASP A 235 -17.27 -10.54 5.60
N TRP A 236 -16.28 -9.67 5.74
CA TRP A 236 -14.87 -10.04 5.59
C TRP A 236 -14.03 -9.43 6.71
N GLN A 237 -13.00 -10.16 7.13
CA GLN A 237 -12.04 -9.70 8.14
C GLN A 237 -10.65 -10.28 7.89
N PHE A 238 -9.60 -9.54 8.24
CA PHE A 238 -8.24 -10.08 8.25
C PHE A 238 -7.99 -10.94 9.50
N LEU A 239 -7.35 -12.10 9.32
CA LEU A 239 -6.99 -13.04 10.40
C LEU A 239 -5.47 -13.25 10.45
N GLU A 240 -4.94 -13.41 11.67
CA GLU A 240 -3.52 -13.75 11.90
C GLU A 240 -2.56 -12.72 11.24
N GLY A 241 -2.86 -11.43 11.40
CA GLY A 241 -2.24 -10.36 10.63
C GLY A 241 -2.79 -10.28 9.19
N PRO A 242 -2.10 -9.65 8.25
CA PRO A 242 -2.54 -9.51 6.87
C PRO A 242 -2.34 -10.77 6.04
N ALA A 243 -2.12 -11.93 6.65
CA ALA A 243 -1.79 -13.15 5.91
C ALA A 243 -3.02 -13.86 5.35
N ARG A 244 -4.20 -13.60 5.92
CA ARG A 244 -5.46 -14.25 5.53
C ARG A 244 -6.64 -13.29 5.58
N ILE A 245 -7.55 -13.45 4.62
CA ILE A 245 -8.88 -12.87 4.65
C ILE A 245 -9.88 -13.98 4.91
N GLU A 246 -10.68 -13.85 5.96
CA GLU A 246 -11.83 -14.69 6.19
C GLU A 246 -13.08 -14.04 5.62
N PHE A 247 -13.84 -14.82 4.87
CA PHE A 247 -15.11 -14.40 4.29
C PHE A 247 -16.26 -15.19 4.89
N SER A 248 -17.32 -14.50 5.32
CA SER A 248 -18.54 -15.10 5.82
C SER A 248 -19.74 -14.57 5.04
N ALA A 249 -20.50 -15.45 4.39
CA ALA A 249 -21.67 -15.05 3.61
C ALA A 249 -22.98 -15.35 4.36
N SER A 250 -23.96 -14.46 4.18
CA SER A 250 -25.34 -14.67 4.57
C SER A 250 -26.29 -14.28 3.44
N ILE A 251 -27.36 -15.05 3.26
CA ILE A 251 -28.41 -14.78 2.26
C ILE A 251 -29.73 -14.77 3.00
N LEU A 252 -30.51 -13.69 2.85
CA LEU A 252 -31.78 -13.49 3.58
C LEU A 252 -31.64 -13.67 5.12
N GLY A 253 -30.50 -13.26 5.68
CA GLY A 253 -30.23 -13.38 7.12
C GLY A 253 -29.79 -14.77 7.60
N ILE A 254 -29.72 -15.76 6.71
CA ILE A 254 -29.21 -17.10 7.03
C ILE A 254 -27.71 -17.14 6.71
N ARG A 255 -26.88 -17.35 7.73
CA ARG A 255 -25.43 -17.51 7.57
C ARG A 255 -25.13 -18.85 6.93
N VAL A 256 -24.36 -18.84 5.84
CA VAL A 256 -24.18 -20.03 5.01
C VAL A 256 -22.85 -20.72 5.27
N ARG A 257 -21.72 -19.99 5.23
CA ARG A 257 -20.39 -20.55 5.50
C ARG A 257 -19.34 -19.47 5.74
N SER A 258 -18.26 -19.84 6.45
CA SER A 258 -17.01 -19.08 6.52
C SER A 258 -15.89 -19.77 5.73
N VAL A 259 -15.09 -19.00 4.97
CA VAL A 259 -13.96 -19.50 4.18
C VAL A 259 -12.74 -18.58 4.36
N PRO A 260 -11.61 -19.08 4.89
CA PRO A 260 -10.36 -18.34 4.94
C PRO A 260 -9.57 -18.50 3.63
N VAL A 261 -8.97 -17.42 3.17
CA VAL A 261 -8.12 -17.37 1.97
C VAL A 261 -6.78 -16.76 2.34
N ARG A 262 -5.68 -17.42 1.94
CA ARG A 262 -4.33 -16.87 2.08
C ARG A 262 -4.10 -15.80 1.04
N ILE A 263 -3.48 -14.72 1.45
CA ILE A 263 -3.15 -13.59 0.59
C ILE A 263 -1.65 -13.38 0.58
N ASN A 264 -1.14 -13.07 -0.62
CA ASN A 264 0.24 -12.66 -0.82
C ASN A 264 0.35 -11.15 -0.52
N TYR A 265 1.24 -10.80 0.39
CA TYR A 265 1.60 -9.44 0.80
C TYR A 265 3.10 -9.23 0.68
#